data_AF-A0A928KM25-F1
#
_entry.id   AF-A0A928KM25-F1
#
_cell.length_a   1.000
_cell.length_b   1.000
_cell.length_c   1.000
_cell.angle_alpha   90.00
_cell.angle_beta   90.00
_cell.angle_gamma   90.00
#
_symmetry.space_group_name_H-M   'P 1'
#
loop_
_entity.id
_entity.type
_entity.pdbx_description
1 polymer ?
#
loop_
_entity_poly.entity_id
_entity_poly.type
_entity_poly.pdbx_seq_one_letter_code
_entity_poly.pdbx_strand_id
1 'polypeptide(L)' 'MCLSTAYKNEISEQTAIMNNVMTVECSDDQVTLIDLIGRRMTVDGKLLKASLTDGYVILKTE' A
#
# COMPACT_ATOMS: atom_id res chain seq x y z
N MET A 1 16.85 3.19 -5.87
CA MET A 1 15.49 3.56 -5.43
C MET A 1 14.60 2.36 -5.69
N CYS A 2 14.16 1.66 -4.64
CA CYS A 2 13.22 0.56 -4.77
C CYS A 2 11.83 1.13 -4.47
N LEU A 3 10.91 1.05 -5.42
CA LEU A 3 9.53 1.49 -5.19
C LEU A 3 8.75 0.34 -4.56
N SER A 4 7.79 0.67 -3.70
CA SER A 4 7.10 -0.34 -2.90
C SER A 4 5.86 -0.88 -3.60
N THR A 5 5.48 -2.11 -3.28
CA THR A 5 4.16 -2.68 -3.65
C THR A 5 3.25 -2.73 -2.42
N ALA A 6 2.00 -2.31 -2.59
CA ALA A 6 0.97 -2.43 -1.58
C ALA A 6 0.15 -3.71 -1.78
N TYR A 7 -0.11 -4.41 -0.68
CA TYR A 7 -0.88 -5.64 -0.64
C TYR A 7 -2.05 -5.54 0.35
N LYS A 8 -3.14 -6.28 0.09
CA LYS A 8 -4.22 -6.51 1.06
C LYS A 8 -3.94 -7.74 1.91
N ASN A 9 -4.00 -7.61 3.22
CA ASN A 9 -3.94 -8.66 4.26
C ASN A 9 -2.63 -9.48 4.32
N GLU A 10 -2.14 -9.98 3.20
CA GLU A 10 -0.92 -10.77 3.06
C GLU A 10 -0.17 -10.46 1.75
N ILE A 11 1.08 -10.90 1.64
CA ILE A 11 1.86 -10.77 0.42
C ILE A 11 1.55 -11.94 -0.51
N SER A 12 0.90 -11.66 -1.63
CA SER A 12 0.69 -12.58 -2.75
C SER A 12 0.45 -11.80 -4.04
N GLU A 13 0.54 -12.47 -5.19
CA GLU A 13 0.21 -11.83 -6.48
C GLU A 13 -1.26 -11.41 -6.55
N GLN A 14 -2.16 -12.16 -5.89
CA GLN A 14 -3.61 -11.91 -5.91
C GLN A 14 -4.01 -10.73 -5.03
N THR A 15 -3.20 -10.43 -4.01
CA THR A 15 -3.49 -9.37 -3.04
C THR A 15 -2.75 -8.07 -3.34
N ALA A 16 -1.88 -8.04 -4.36
CA ALA A 16 -1.23 -6.82 -4.83
C ALA A 16 -2.26 -5.84 -5.39
N ILE A 17 -2.29 -4.61 -4.85
CA ILE A 17 -3.30 -3.60 -5.21
C ILE A 17 -2.72 -2.37 -5.88
N MET A 18 -1.45 -2.04 -5.62
CA MET A 18 -0.76 -0.96 -6.29
C MET A 18 0.74 -1.20 -6.29
N ASN A 19 1.35 -1.08 -7.46
CA ASN A 19 2.80 -1.10 -7.63
C ASN A 19 3.35 0.32 -7.67
N ASN A 20 4.65 0.45 -7.48
CA ASN A 20 5.37 1.72 -7.57
C ASN A 20 4.84 2.77 -6.59
N VAL A 21 4.40 2.34 -5.40
CA VAL A 21 3.88 3.20 -4.35
C VAL A 21 5.02 4.09 -3.84
N MET A 22 4.77 5.40 -3.91
CA MET A 22 5.67 6.45 -3.45
C MET A 22 5.20 7.04 -2.12
N THR A 23 3.88 7.10 -1.89
CA THR A 23 3.30 7.67 -0.67
C THR A 23 2.14 6.83 -0.16
N VAL A 24 2.08 6.69 1.16
CA VAL A 24 0.97 6.05 1.89
C VAL A 24 0.46 7.06 2.91
N GLU A 25 -0.74 7.59 2.69
CA GLU A 25 -1.44 8.51 3.59
C GLU A 25 -2.47 7.71 4.39
N CYS A 26 -2.44 7.78 5.72
CA CYS A 26 -3.39 7.09 6.59
C CYS A 26 -4.33 8.12 7.25
N SER A 27 -5.65 7.94 7.13
CA SER A 27 -6.67 8.79 7.74
C SER A 27 -7.81 7.94 8.27
N ASP A 28 -8.09 8.02 9.58
CA ASP A 28 -9.14 7.27 10.26
C ASP A 28 -9.14 5.76 9.92
N ASP A 29 -10.11 5.32 9.11
CA ASP A 29 -10.30 3.94 8.64
C ASP A 29 -10.02 3.80 7.13
N GLN A 30 -9.22 4.70 6.55
CA GLN A 30 -8.82 4.68 5.15
C GLN A 30 -7.32 4.88 4.96
N VAL A 31 -6.80 4.26 3.89
CA VAL A 31 -5.42 4.43 3.43
C VAL A 31 -5.44 4.87 1.97
N THR A 32 -4.78 5.99 1.66
CA THR A 32 -4.58 6.46 0.29
C THR A 32 -3.16 6.14 -0.16
N LEU A 33 -3.05 5.36 -1.23
CA LEU A 33 -1.81 5.01 -1.91
C LEU A 33 -1.61 5.94 -3.10
N ILE A 34 -0.40 6.46 -3.26
CA ILE A 34 -0.02 7.32 -4.38
C ILE A 34 1.18 6.71 -5.08
N ASP A 35 1.07 6.45 -6.39
CA ASP A 35 2.15 5.91 -7.19
C ASP A 35 3.13 7.00 -7.67
N LEU A 36 4.22 6.59 -8.30
CA LEU A 36 5.28 7.47 -8.82
C LEU A 36 4.77 8.53 -9.82
N ILE A 37 3.70 8.24 -10.57
CA ILE A 37 3.13 9.16 -11.57
C ILE A 37 1.95 9.97 -11.02
N GLY A 38 1.67 9.85 -9.72
CA GLY A 38 0.64 10.61 -9.01
C GLY A 38 -0.76 10.00 -9.05
N ARG A 39 -0.95 8.75 -9.50
CA ARG A 39 -2.25 8.07 -9.40
C ARG A 39 -2.55 7.78 -7.94
N ARG A 40 -3.79 8.05 -7.52
CA ARG A 40 -4.27 7.84 -6.14
C ARG A 40 -5.24 6.68 -6.09
N MET A 41 -5.13 5.83 -5.07
CA MET A 41 -6.11 4.79 -4.74
C MET A 41 -6.39 4.82 -3.25
N THR A 42 -7.64 5.00 -2.87
CA THR A 42 -8.09 4.92 -1.48
C THR A 42 -8.66 3.53 -1.20
N VAL A 43 -8.28 2.97 -0.06
CA VAL A 43 -8.70 1.65 0.41
C VAL A 43 -9.25 1.80 1.82
N ASP A 44 -10.45 1.29 2.06
CA ASP A 44 -10.99 1.16 3.41
C ASP A 44 -10.19 0.11 4.18
N GLY A 45 -9.64 0.50 5.33
CA GLY A 45 -8.73 -0.33 6.11
C GLY A 45 -7.64 0.47 6.80
N LYS A 46 -6.65 -0.25 7.33
CA LYS A 46 -5.53 0.32 8.08
C LYS A 46 -4.20 -0.21 7.61
N LEU A 47 -3.15 0.60 7.67
CA LEU A 47 -1.79 0.13 7.44
C LEU A 47 -1.41 -0.87 8.54
N LEU A 48 -1.08 -2.10 8.15
CA LEU A 48 -0.69 -3.17 9.06
C LEU A 48 0.83 -3.26 9.20
N LYS A 49 1.55 -3.19 8.07
CA LYS A 49 3.01 -3.31 8.03
C LYS A 49 3.58 -2.50 6.88
N ALA A 50 4.73 -1.87 7.11
CA ALA A 50 5.57 -1.32 6.05
C ALA A 50 6.99 -1.89 6.20
N SER A 51 7.49 -2.55 5.15
CA SER A 51 8.89 -2.95 5.07
C SER A 51 9.63 -2.01 4.14
N LEU A 52 10.47 -1.16 4.74
CA LEU A 52 11.24 -0.14 4.03
C LEU A 52 12.44 -0.75 3.28
N THR A 53 12.97 -1.86 3.78
CA THR A 53 14.09 -2.58 3.15
C THR A 53 13.62 -3.51 2.04
N ASP A 54 12.46 -4.16 2.24
CA ASP A 54 11.95 -5.14 1.28
C ASP A 54 11.02 -4.51 0.23
N GLY A 55 10.62 -3.24 0.42
CA GLY A 55 9.83 -2.50 -0.56
C GLY A 55 8.37 -2.96 -0.63
N TYR A 56 7.71 -3.12 0.52
CA TYR A 56 6.26 -3.42 0.51
C TYR A 56 5.51 -2.78 1.68
N VAL A 57 4.21 -2.63 1.49
CA VAL A 57 3.26 -2.34 2.56
C VAL A 57 2.10 -3.34 2.53
N ILE A 58 1.57 -3.68 3.71
CA ILE A 58 0.40 -4.53 3.87
C ILE A 58 -0.69 -3.69 4.53
N LEU A 59 -1.86 -3.63 3.90
CA LEU A 59 -3.06 -3.00 4.43
C LEU A 59 -3.97 -4.09 4.97
N LYS A 60 -4.47 -3.91 6.19
CA LYS A 60 -5.57 -4.72 6.73
C LYS A 60 -6.88 -4.14 6.22
N THR A 61 -7.59 -4.91 5.41
CA THR A 61 -8.95 -4.59 4.96
C THR A 61 -9.92 -5.62 5.53
N GLU A 62 -11.19 -5.26 5.69
CA GLU A 62 -12.24 -6.26 5.97
C GLU A 62 -12.45 -7.22 4.78
#